data_AF-A0A1E2WFP4-F1
#
_entry.id   AF-A0A1E2WFP4-F1
#
_cell.length_a   1.000
_cell.length_b   1.000
_cell.length_c   1.000
_cell.angle_alpha   90.00
_cell.angle_beta   90.00
_cell.angle_gamma   90.00
#
_symmetry.space_group_name_H-M   'P 1'
#
loop_
_entity.id
_entity.type
_entity.pdbx_description
1 polymer ?
#
loop_
_entity_poly.entity_id
_entity_poly.type
_entity_poly.pdbx_seq_one_letter_code
_entity_poly.pdbx_strand_id
1 'polypeptide(L)'
;MRYYAVDFGYFSGIFRKIICAGFCLCESACTVIKEIRRQGETLTIIIITARKDDRKRAIAFKNGANDYITKPFRFSDLLERIKIHLSRG
;
A
#
# COMPACT_ATOMS: atom_id res chain seq x y z
N MET A 1 12.52 -7.02 -11.06
CA MET A 1 11.89 -5.71 -10.80
C MET A 1 11.96 -5.44 -9.30
N ARG A 2 12.50 -4.30 -8.87
CA ARG A 2 12.50 -3.90 -7.46
C ARG A 2 11.31 -2.96 -7.24
N TYR A 3 10.29 -3.42 -6.53
CA TYR A 3 9.15 -2.57 -6.19
C TYR A 3 9.55 -1.58 -5.09
N TYR A 4 9.72 -0.31 -5.45
CA TYR A 4 9.75 0.81 -4.53
C TYR A 4 8.61 1.74 -4.91
N ALA A 5 7.71 2.04 -3.97
CA ALA A 5 6.79 3.16 -4.14
C ALA A 5 6.77 3.94 -2.83
N VAL A 6 7.71 4.90 -2.73
CA VAL A 6 7.68 6.03 -1.81
C VAL A 6 8.36 7.18 -2.55
N ASP A 7 7.56 8.08 -3.14
CA ASP A 7 8.06 9.40 -3.55
C ASP A 7 7.93 10.29 -2.31
N PHE A 8 9.00 10.32 -1.53
CA PHE A 8 9.52 11.37 -0.66
C PHE A 8 10.70 10.75 0.09
N GLY A 9 11.88 11.39 0.00
CA GLY A 9 13.12 10.92 0.60
C GLY A 9 13.00 10.60 2.09
N TYR A 10 13.97 9.85 2.60
CA TYR A 10 14.03 9.20 3.92
C TYR A 10 13.34 7.84 3.95
N PHE A 11 14.10 6.77 3.67
CA PHE A 11 14.26 5.61 4.57
C PHE A 11 15.05 4.52 3.82
N SER A 12 16.35 4.48 4.10
CA SER A 12 17.26 3.42 3.66
C SER A 12 17.03 2.16 4.50
N GLY A 13 16.83 1.01 3.85
CA GLY A 13 17.24 -0.30 4.37
C GLY A 13 16.22 -1.20 5.09
N ILE A 14 15.10 -0.70 5.63
CA ILE A 14 14.31 -1.49 6.61
C ILE A 14 13.06 -2.18 6.03
N PHE A 15 12.47 -1.69 4.93
CA PHE A 15 11.19 -2.22 4.43
C PHE A 15 11.32 -2.93 3.08
N ARG A 16 11.89 -4.15 3.06
CA ARG A 16 11.95 -4.99 1.85
C ARG A 16 10.57 -5.44 1.34
N LYS A 17 9.47 -5.23 2.09
CA LYS A 17 8.17 -5.88 1.84
C LYS A 17 6.95 -4.96 1.66
N ILE A 18 7.12 -3.64 1.49
CA ILE A 18 5.97 -2.70 1.51
C ILE A 18 5.88 -1.85 0.25
N ILE A 19 4.68 -1.77 -0.33
CA ILE A 19 4.36 -0.88 -1.45
C ILE A 19 3.32 0.14 -1.01
N CYS A 20 3.64 1.43 -1.10
CA CYS A 20 2.73 2.53 -0.82
C CYS A 20 2.24 3.17 -2.13
N ALA A 21 0.99 2.92 -2.52
CA ALA A 21 0.40 3.55 -3.70
C ALA A 21 -0.24 4.89 -3.32
N GLY A 22 0.48 6.00 -3.59
CA GLY A 22 0.15 7.35 -3.12
C GLY A 22 -0.77 8.18 -4.03
N PHE A 23 -0.86 7.84 -5.32
CA PHE A 23 -1.63 8.61 -6.28
C PHE A 23 -2.30 7.69 -7.30
N CYS A 24 -3.54 8.03 -7.64
CA CYS A 24 -4.40 7.42 -8.65
C CYS A 24 -5.11 6.12 -8.25
N LEU A 25 -6.33 6.27 -7.72
CA LEU A 25 -7.35 5.22 -7.78
C LEU A 25 -8.01 5.24 -9.17
N CYS A 26 -7.19 5.04 -10.21
CA CYS A 26 -7.59 4.63 -11.55
C CYS A 26 -7.37 3.11 -11.67
N GLU A 27 -7.87 2.49 -12.73
CA GLU A 27 -7.59 1.07 -13.05
C GLU A 27 -6.11 0.71 -12.90
N SER A 28 -5.20 1.64 -13.19
CA SER A 28 -3.75 1.48 -13.11
C SER A 28 -3.26 0.95 -11.75
N ALA A 29 -3.76 1.46 -10.62
CA ALA A 29 -3.31 0.99 -9.30
C ALA A 29 -3.80 -0.43 -9.00
N CYS A 30 -5.03 -0.76 -9.39
CA CYS A 30 -5.56 -2.12 -9.23
C CYS A 30 -4.79 -3.10 -10.12
N THR A 31 -4.41 -2.70 -11.33
CA THR A 31 -3.57 -3.49 -12.23
C THR A 31 -2.20 -3.78 -11.61
N VAL A 32 -1.57 -2.79 -10.98
CA VAL A 32 -0.29 -2.99 -10.27
C VAL A 32 -0.44 -4.01 -9.15
N ILE A 33 -1.47 -3.89 -8.31
CA ILE A 33 -1.73 -4.83 -7.20
C ILE A 33 -1.95 -6.25 -7.74
N LYS A 34 -2.79 -6.40 -8.76
CA LYS A 34 -3.04 -7.68 -9.42
C LYS A 34 -1.77 -8.28 -9.98
N GLU A 35 -0.93 -7.47 -10.61
CA GLU A 35 0.32 -7.94 -11.22
C GLU A 35 1.32 -8.43 -10.18
N ILE A 36 1.48 -7.70 -9.08
CA ILE A 36 2.30 -8.13 -7.94
C ILE A 36 1.78 -9.46 -7.39
N ARG A 37 0.46 -9.59 -7.19
CA ARG A 37 -0.14 -10.83 -6.70
C ARG A 37 -0.01 -11.99 -7.70
N ARG A 38 -0.12 -11.71 -9.00
CA ARG A 38 0.07 -12.70 -10.07
C ARG A 38 1.49 -13.26 -10.11
N GLN A 39 2.48 -12.47 -9.71
CA GLN A 39 3.88 -12.90 -9.60
C GLN A 39 4.15 -13.76 -8.35
N GLY A 40 3.13 -14.04 -7.52
CA GLY A 40 3.27 -14.83 -6.29
C GLY A 40 3.88 -14.05 -5.11
N GLU A 41 4.03 -12.74 -5.25
CA GLU A 41 4.62 -11.89 -4.21
C GLU A 41 3.66 -11.68 -3.04
N THR A 42 4.14 -11.97 -1.82
CA THR A 42 3.40 -11.82 -0.55
C THR A 42 3.61 -10.46 0.12
N LEU A 43 4.07 -9.47 -0.66
CA LEU A 43 4.34 -8.11 -0.17
C LEU A 43 3.10 -7.50 0.49
N THR A 44 3.29 -6.77 1.58
CA THR A 44 2.23 -5.97 2.19
C THR A 44 2.00 -4.73 1.33
N ILE A 45 0.78 -4.54 0.85
CA ILE A 45 0.40 -3.41 0.00
C ILE A 45 -0.52 -2.48 0.80
N ILE A 46 -0.06 -1.25 1.05
CA ILE A 46 -0.83 -0.23 1.78
C ILE A 46 -1.15 0.91 0.81
N ILE A 47 -2.41 1.23 0.64
CA ILE A 47 -2.83 2.36 -0.19
C ILE A 47 -2.90 3.60 0.69
N ILE A 48 -2.31 4.69 0.23
CA ILE A 48 -2.36 5.98 0.93
C ILE A 48 -2.95 7.00 -0.03
N THR A 49 -4.08 7.62 0.30
CA THR A 49 -4.79 8.51 -0.64
C THR A 49 -5.39 9.73 0.04
N ALA A 50 -5.58 10.82 -0.70
CA ALA A 50 -6.37 11.97 -0.20
C ALA A 50 -7.89 11.77 -0.34
N ARG A 51 -8.34 10.74 -1.06
CA ARG A 51 -9.77 10.52 -1.32
C ARG A 51 -10.38 9.57 -0.30
N LYS A 52 -11.46 10.01 0.34
CA LYS A 52 -12.34 9.14 1.15
C LYS A 52 -13.45 8.60 0.26
N ASP A 53 -13.24 7.42 -0.31
CA ASP A 53 -14.22 6.74 -1.17
C ASP A 53 -14.28 5.26 -0.82
N ASP A 54 -15.39 4.86 -0.19
CA ASP A 54 -15.60 3.50 0.30
C ASP A 54 -15.67 2.47 -0.83
N ARG A 55 -16.17 2.85 -2.01
CA ARG A 55 -16.19 1.95 -3.18
C ARG A 55 -14.77 1.65 -3.62
N LYS A 56 -13.93 2.69 -3.68
CA LYS A 56 -12.50 2.53 -4.04
C LYS A 56 -11.73 1.75 -3.00
N ARG A 57 -12.05 1.91 -1.72
CA ARG A 57 -11.50 1.10 -0.63
C ARG A 57 -11.88 -0.38 -0.78
N ALA A 58 -13.15 -0.69 -1.05
CA ALA A 58 -13.60 -2.06 -1.26
C ALA A 58 -12.92 -2.70 -2.48
N ILE A 59 -12.80 -1.97 -3.59
CA ILE A 59 -12.09 -2.42 -4.80
C ILE A 59 -10.63 -2.72 -4.48
N ALA A 60 -9.94 -1.81 -3.78
CA ALA A 60 -8.55 -2.01 -3.38
C ALA A 60 -8.34 -3.31 -2.59
N PHE A 61 -9.17 -3.55 -1.57
CA PHE A 61 -9.09 -4.79 -0.78
C PHE A 61 -9.39 -6.03 -1.61
N LYS A 62 -10.42 -5.99 -2.47
CA LYS A 62 -10.74 -7.09 -3.38
C LYS A 62 -9.57 -7.46 -4.30
N ASN A 63 -8.74 -6.49 -4.66
CA ASN A 63 -7.57 -6.71 -5.51
C ASN A 63 -6.32 -7.18 -4.75
N GLY A 64 -6.34 -7.22 -3.42
CA GLY A 64 -5.24 -7.74 -2.61
C GLY A 64 -4.41 -6.67 -1.88
N ALA A 65 -4.93 -5.45 -1.72
CA ALA A 65 -4.37 -4.50 -0.76
C ALA A 65 -4.59 -4.99 0.69
N ASN A 66 -3.62 -4.71 1.56
CA ASN A 66 -3.65 -5.05 2.98
C ASN A 66 -4.21 -3.92 3.86
N ASP A 67 -4.01 -2.66 3.46
CA ASP A 67 -4.58 -1.50 4.16
C ASP A 67 -4.91 -0.35 3.20
N TYR A 68 -5.75 0.56 3.66
CA TYR A 68 -6.18 1.76 2.95
C TYR A 68 -6.27 2.93 3.93
N ILE A 69 -5.35 3.88 3.79
CA ILE A 69 -5.16 5.03 4.69
C ILE A 69 -5.49 6.31 3.94
N THR A 70 -6.36 7.12 4.53
CA THR A 70 -6.74 8.41 3.97
C THR A 70 -5.92 9.53 4.61
N LYS A 71 -5.37 10.44 3.81
CA LYS A 71 -4.74 11.68 4.26
C LYS A 71 -5.82 12.68 4.73
N PRO A 72 -5.49 13.54 5.71
CA PRO A 72 -4.25 13.54 6.49
C PRO A 72 -4.22 12.39 7.52
N PHE A 73 -3.03 11.88 7.84
CA PHE A 73 -2.80 10.86 8.87
C PHE A 73 -1.57 11.24 9.71
N ARG A 74 -1.49 10.74 10.93
CA ARG A 74 -0.29 10.88 11.76
C ARG A 74 0.72 9.81 11.37
N PHE A 75 2.00 10.18 11.34
CA PHE A 75 3.05 9.23 11.00
C PHE A 75 3.11 8.04 12.00
N SER A 76 2.80 8.29 13.28
CA SER A 76 2.63 7.24 14.30
C SER A 76 1.66 6.15 13.86
N ASP A 77 0.50 6.54 13.32
CA ASP A 77 -0.58 5.63 12.96
C ASP A 77 -0.19 4.79 11.73
N LEU A 78 0.54 5.39 10.79
CA LEU A 78 1.10 4.66 9.64
C LEU A 78 2.10 3.60 10.12
N LEU A 79 3.00 3.95 11.04
CA LEU A 79 3.98 3.02 11.58
C LEU A 79 3.32 1.85 12.33
N GLU A 80 2.30 2.10 13.13
CA GLU A 80 1.55 1.05 13.83
C GLU A 80 0.88 0.08 12.86
N ARG A 81 0.23 0.61 11.81
CA ARG A 81 -0.39 -0.21 10.76
C ARG A 81 0.63 -1.06 10.03
N ILE A 82 1.78 -0.48 9.68
CA ILE A 82 2.89 -1.21 9.07
C ILE A 82 3.35 -2.35 9.98
N LYS A 83 3.57 -2.07 11.28
CA LYS A 83 3.98 -3.10 12.26
C LYS A 83 2.97 -4.24 12.34
N ILE A 84 1.68 -3.93 12.36
CA ILE A 84 0.60 -4.93 12.40
C ILE A 84 0.71 -5.89 11.20
N HIS A 85 0.91 -5.36 9.99
CA HIS A 85 1.01 -6.21 8.79
C HIS A 85 2.33 -6.98 8.71
N LEU A 86 3.45 -6.41 9.18
CA LEU A 86 4.74 -7.11 9.23
C LEU A 86 4.80 -8.18 10.32
N SER A 87 4.07 -8.02 11.43
CA SER A 87 4.00 -9.00 12.52
C SER A 87 3.16 -10.24 12.19
N ARG A 88 2.34 -10.16 11.13
CA ARG A 88 1.36 -11.18 10.73
C ARG A 88 1.82 -12.05 9.55
N GLY A 89 3.10 -12.00 9.15
CA GLY A 89 3.62 -12.73 7.99
C GLY A 89 5.09 -13.10 8.07
#